data_AF-A0A7G8EV50-F1
#
_entry.id   AF-A0A7G8EV50-F1
#
_cell.length_a   1.000
_cell.length_b   1.000
_cell.length_c   1.000
_cell.angle_alpha   90.00
_cell.angle_beta   90.00
_cell.angle_gamma   90.00
#
_symmetry.space_group_name_H-M   'P 1'
#
loop_
_entity.id
_entity.type
_entity.pdbx_description
1 polymer ?
#
loop_
_entity_poly.entity_id
_entity_poly.type
_entity_poly.pdbx_seq_one_letter_code
_entity_poly.pdbx_strand_id
1 'polypeptide(L)' 'MSERLGKRVATLLTRDGAPVSEMVDLYQPSPAGFGGRLVLRDGTVMTWELWHEDREAWNFHASVLPDRSE' A
#
# COMPACT_ATOMS: atom_id res chain seq x y z
N MET A 1 8.40 5.16 6.17
CA MET A 1 7.18 5.06 5.32
C MET A 1 6.25 6.26 5.51
N SER A 2 5.91 6.64 6.75
CA SER A 2 5.18 7.88 7.07
C SER A 2 5.86 9.16 6.57
N GLU A 3 7.20 9.24 6.61
CA GLU A 3 7.95 10.42 6.12
C GLU A 3 7.88 10.60 4.60
N ARG A 4 7.79 9.50 3.83
CA ARG A 4 7.66 9.56 2.35
C ARG A 4 6.24 9.89 1.89
N LEU A 5 5.23 9.63 2.72
CA LEU A 5 3.82 9.93 2.44
C LEU A 5 3.41 11.33 2.91
N GLY A 6 4.25 12.02 3.68
CA GLY A 6 3.97 13.34 4.25
C GLY A 6 2.87 13.37 5.33
N LYS A 7 2.17 12.25 5.56
CA LYS A 7 1.05 12.12 6.50
C LYS A 7 1.11 10.78 7.23
N ARG A 8 0.58 10.73 8.46
CA ARG A 8 0.51 9.49 9.24
C ARG A 8 -0.57 8.56 8.69
N VAL A 9 -0.18 7.31 8.46
CA VAL A 9 -1.09 6.20 8.17
C VAL A 9 -1.93 5.92 9.41
N ALA A 10 -3.24 5.78 9.24
CA ALA A 10 -4.19 5.38 10.28
C ALA A 10 -4.49 3.88 10.20
N THR A 11 -4.72 3.36 9.00
CA THR A 11 -5.11 1.96 8.77
C THR A 11 -4.39 1.38 7.56
N LEU A 12 -4.02 0.12 7.65
CA LEU A 12 -3.48 -0.69 6.56
C LEU A 12 -4.52 -1.73 6.14
N LEU A 13 -4.79 -1.81 4.85
CA LEU A 13 -5.79 -2.72 4.28
C LEU A 13 -5.15 -3.56 3.17
N THR A 14 -5.75 -4.72 2.90
CA THR A 14 -5.44 -5.53 1.71
C THR A 14 -5.79 -4.75 0.44
N ARG A 15 -5.39 -5.25 -0.73
CA ARG A 15 -5.71 -4.64 -2.02
C ARG A 15 -7.23 -4.52 -2.28
N ASP A 16 -7.99 -5.42 -1.69
CA ASP A 16 -9.46 -5.45 -1.79
C ASP A 16 -10.14 -4.56 -0.74
N GLY A 17 -9.36 -3.96 0.17
CA GLY A 17 -9.86 -3.07 1.22
C GLY A 17 -10.25 -3.77 2.51
N ALA A 18 -9.89 -5.05 2.69
CA ALA A 18 -10.12 -5.76 3.94
C ALA A 18 -9.05 -5.40 5.00
N PRO A 19 -9.35 -5.50 6.30
CA PRO A 19 -8.33 -5.35 7.34
C PRO A 19 -7.20 -6.36 7.18
N VAL A 20 -5.96 -5.90 7.29
CA VAL A 20 -4.78 -6.77 7.32
C VAL A 20 -4.64 -7.36 8.71
N SER A 21 -4.49 -8.68 8.80
CA SER A 21 -4.17 -9.37 10.04
C SER A 21 -2.70 -9.76 10.08
N GLU A 22 -2.16 -10.19 8.94
CA GLU A 22 -0.78 -10.66 8.82
C GLU A 22 -0.09 -10.08 7.59
N MET A 23 1.24 -10.01 7.61
CA MET A 23 2.04 -9.51 6.48
C MET A 23 1.83 -10.30 5.18
N VAL A 24 1.44 -11.58 5.29
CA VAL A 24 1.15 -12.43 4.12
C VAL A 24 -0.09 -11.95 3.36
N ASP A 25 -1.04 -11.27 4.02
CA ASP A 25 -2.24 -10.71 3.38
C ASP A 25 -1.90 -9.60 2.37
N LEU A 26 -0.71 -9.02 2.48
CA LEU A 26 -0.18 -7.99 1.60
C LEU A 26 0.73 -8.55 0.52
N TYR A 27 1.17 -9.81 0.65
CA TYR A 27 2.18 -10.39 -0.22
C TYR A 27 1.64 -10.65 -1.62
N GLN A 28 2.48 -10.38 -2.61
CA GLN A 28 2.25 -10.66 -4.01
C GLN A 28 3.39 -11.49 -4.59
N PRO A 29 3.09 -12.57 -5.33
CA PRO A 29 4.12 -13.44 -5.87
C PRO A 29 4.81 -12.88 -7.13
N SER A 30 4.15 -12.00 -7.91
CA SER A 30 4.71 -11.49 -9.18
C SER A 30 4.12 -10.12 -9.55
N PRO A 31 4.93 -9.03 -9.57
CA PRO A 31 6.30 -8.96 -9.05
C PRO A 31 6.34 -9.36 -7.56
N ALA A 32 7.41 -10.05 -7.15
CA ALA A 32 7.55 -10.44 -5.75
C ALA A 32 7.62 -9.19 -4.86
N GLY A 33 6.64 -9.04 -3.97
CA GLY A 33 6.49 -7.80 -3.22
C GLY A 33 5.31 -7.79 -2.26
N PHE A 34 5.00 -6.60 -1.77
CA PHE A 34 3.89 -6.31 -0.88
C PHE A 34 3.07 -5.16 -1.44
N GLY A 35 1.77 -5.15 -1.21
CA GLY A 35 0.96 -4.00 -1.53
C GLY A 35 -0.45 -4.12 -1.01
N GLY A 36 -1.13 -2.99 -0.95
CA GLY A 36 -2.46 -2.89 -0.37
C GLY A 36 -2.99 -1.48 -0.47
N ARG A 37 -3.89 -1.13 0.47
CA ARG A 37 -4.38 0.23 0.62
C ARG A 37 -3.95 0.81 1.96
N LEU A 38 -3.77 2.13 1.97
CA LEU A 38 -3.52 2.91 3.18
C LEU A 38 -4.69 3.86 3.36
N VAL A 39 -5.21 3.95 4.58
CA VAL A 39 -6.09 5.05 4.98
C VAL A 39 -5.26 6.00 5.81
N LEU A 40 -5.13 7.24 5.34
CA LEU A 40 -4.47 8.31 6.07
C LEU A 40 -5.42 8.89 7.12
N ARG A 41 -4.87 9.59 8.13
CA ARG A 41 -5.68 10.19 9.20
C ARG A 41 -6.71 11.22 8.72
N ASP A 42 -6.53 11.80 7.54
CA ASP A 42 -7.47 12.75 6.94
C ASP A 42 -8.56 12.06 6.10
N GLY A 43 -8.62 10.72 6.10
CA GLY A 43 -9.57 9.93 5.33
C GLY A 43 -9.12 9.61 3.92
N THR A 44 -8.00 10.17 3.44
CA THR A 44 -7.47 9.84 2.10
C THR A 44 -7.14 8.36 2.01
N VAL A 45 -7.63 7.70 0.96
CA VAL A 45 -7.26 6.32 0.64
C VAL A 45 -6.19 6.33 -0.46
N MET A 46 -5.13 5.56 -0.27
CA MET A 46 -4.06 5.39 -1.24
C MET A 46 -3.86 3.92 -1.55
N THR A 47 -3.46 3.61 -2.77
CA THR A 47 -2.83 2.32 -3.08
C THR A 47 -1.33 2.44 -2.87
N TRP A 48 -0.69 1.35 -2.48
CA TRP A 48 0.76 1.29 -2.33
C TRP A 48 1.30 -0.07 -2.73
N GLU A 49 2.52 -0.06 -3.24
CA GLU A 49 3.25 -1.25 -3.67
C GLU A 49 4.73 -1.11 -3.30
N LEU A 50 5.31 -2.22 -2.88
CA LEU A 50 6.72 -2.39 -2.55
C LEU A 50 7.18 -3.68 -3.22
N TRP A 51 8.03 -3.60 -4.24
CA TRP A 51 8.50 -4.78 -4.96
C TRP A 51 10.00 -4.77 -5.15
N HIS A 52 10.55 -5.95 -5.38
CA HIS A 52 11.95 -6.11 -5.73
C HIS A 52 12.10 -6.15 -7.24
N GLU A 53 13.00 -5.33 -7.78
CA GLU A 53 13.44 -5.45 -9.17
C GLU A 53 14.80 -6.13 -9.20
N ASP A 54 15.06 -6.94 -10.22
CA ASP A 54 16.23 -7.82 -10.27
C ASP A 54 17.54 -7.04 -10.02
N ARG A 55 18.20 -7.40 -8.90
CA ARG A 55 19.56 -7.02 -8.47
C ARG A 55 19.75 -5.71 -7.67
N GLU A 56 19.02 -5.58 -6.55
CA GLU A 56 19.43 -4.88 -5.29
C GLU A 56 18.58 -3.68 -4.86
N ALA A 57 17.51 -3.32 -5.59
CA ALA A 57 16.68 -2.18 -5.23
C ALA A 57 15.25 -2.58 -4.85
N TRP A 58 14.81 -2.11 -3.67
CA TRP A 58 13.40 -2.05 -3.31
C TRP A 58 12.75 -0.83 -3.96
N ASN A 59 11.77 -1.08 -4.83
CA ASN A 59 10.95 -0.04 -5.41
C ASN A 59 9.70 0.18 -4.57
N PHE A 60 9.32 1.45 -4.38
CA PHE A 60 8.12 1.83 -3.65
C PHE A 60 7.30 2.81 -4.49
N HIS A 61 6.01 2.51 -4.62
CA HIS A 61 5.05 3.40 -5.26
C HIS A 61 3.83 3.56 -4.36
N ALA A 62 3.29 4.78 -4.30
CA ALA A 62 2.00 5.05 -3.70
C ALA A 62 1.28 6.13 -4.49
N SER A 63 -0.01 5.94 -4.71
CA SER A 63 -0.87 6.90 -5.40
C SER A 63 -2.22 7.00 -4.69
N VAL A 64 -2.85 8.17 -4.79
CA VAL A 64 -4.20 8.37 -4.23
C VAL A 64 -5.16 7.49 -5.01
N LEU A 65 -5.96 6.70 -4.29
CA LEU A 65 -7.03 5.93 -4.91
C LEU A 65 -8.18 6.92 -5.17
N PRO A 66 -8.54 7.20 -6.43
CA PRO A 66 -9.66 8.09 -6.71
C PRO A 66 -10.94 7.48 -6.14
N ASP A 67 -11.78 8.33 -5.56
CA ASP A 67 -13.09 7.92 -5.07
C ASP A 67 -13.88 7.36 -6.27
N ARG A 68 -14.18 6.06 -6.25
CA ARG A 68 -15.12 5.50 -7.21
C ARG A 68 -16.51 5.94 -6.75
N SER A 69 -16.92 7.12 -7.19
CA SER A 69 -18.34 7.48 -7.23
C SER A 69 -19.01 6.52 -8.24
N GLU A 70 -19.59 5.44 -7.71
CA GLU A 70 -20.64 4.67 -8.39
C GLU A 70 -21.96 5.44 -8.38
#